data_AF-A0A962CY41-F1
#
_entry.id   AF-A0A962CY41-F1
#
_cell.length_a   1.000
_cell.length_b   1.000
_cell.length_c   1.000
_cell.angle_alpha   90.00
_cell.angle_beta   90.00
_cell.angle_gamma   90.00
#
_symmetry.space_group_name_H-M   'P 1'
#
loop_
_entity.id
_entity.type
_entity.pdbx_description
1 polymer ?
#
loop_
_entity_poly.entity_id
_entity_poly.type
_entity_poly.pdbx_seq_one_letter_code
_entity_poly.pdbx_strand_id
1 'polypeptide(L)'
;MEHSQYLNIYDFTTCGLLFDVAGALFLGIAFFFKNNKQIISESGTYWNSNPHLMKSIILSKFDGIFGTVLLFLGFIFQILGKLMYQNSDLIQFLYLFLFFFVIDYICITRELLSGNLFESLRDN
;
A
#
# COMPACT_ATOMS: atom_id res chain seq x y z
N MET A 1 19.09 -12.29 35.47
CA MET A 1 18.46 -12.97 34.34
C MET A 1 18.56 -12.04 33.15
N GLU A 2 19.60 -12.23 32.34
CA GLU A 2 19.76 -11.48 31.10
C GLU A 2 18.66 -11.94 30.14
N HIS A 3 17.64 -11.10 29.96
CA HIS A 3 16.71 -11.26 28.86
C HIS A 3 17.50 -11.08 27.57
N SER A 4 17.92 -12.18 26.99
CA SER A 4 18.37 -12.18 25.62
C SER A 4 17.17 -11.77 24.76
N GLN A 5 17.05 -10.48 24.49
CA GLN A 5 16.07 -9.86 23.62
C GLN A 5 16.42 -10.21 22.17
N TYR A 6 16.37 -11.49 21.85
CA TYR A 6 16.31 -11.89 20.46
C TYR A 6 15.01 -11.32 19.90
N LEU A 7 15.13 -10.60 18.78
CA LEU A 7 14.00 -10.17 17.96
C LEU A 7 13.15 -11.40 17.67
N ASN A 8 12.06 -11.58 18.41
CA ASN A 8 11.12 -12.64 18.12
C ASN A 8 10.35 -12.19 16.88
N ILE A 9 10.72 -12.77 15.74
CA ILE A 9 10.07 -12.48 14.45
C ILE A 9 8.58 -12.85 14.52
N TYR A 10 8.19 -13.72 15.47
CA TYR A 10 6.81 -14.09 15.76
C TYR A 10 6.18 -13.27 16.88
N ASP A 11 6.47 -11.96 16.92
CA ASP A 11 5.82 -11.02 17.82
C ASP A 11 4.87 -10.09 17.05
N PHE A 12 3.72 -9.76 17.66
CA PHE A 12 2.73 -8.84 17.10
C PHE A 12 3.29 -7.43 16.91
N THR A 13 4.26 -7.01 17.74
CA THR A 13 4.92 -5.71 17.57
C THR A 13 5.74 -5.68 16.27
N THR A 14 6.50 -6.73 15.98
CA THR A 14 7.25 -6.86 14.72
C THR A 14 6.31 -6.95 13.52
N CYS A 15 5.24 -7.73 13.64
CA CYS A 15 4.23 -7.87 12.60
C CYS A 15 3.55 -6.52 12.32
N GLY A 16 3.12 -5.79 13.35
CA GLY A 16 2.51 -4.48 13.22
C GLY A 16 3.44 -3.45 12.57
N LEU A 17 4.73 -3.47 12.88
CA LEU A 17 5.72 -2.61 12.22
C LEU A 17 5.81 -2.88 10.71
N LEU A 18 5.74 -4.14 10.28
CA LEU A 18 5.73 -4.49 8.86
C LEU A 18 4.47 -4.01 8.14
N PHE A 19 3.31 -4.08 8.81
CA PHE A 19 2.07 -3.47 8.32
C PHE A 19 2.21 -1.96 8.18
N ASP A 20 2.84 -1.28 9.13
CA ASP A 20 3.04 0.17 9.06
C ASP A 20 3.97 0.57 7.90
N VAL A 21 5.07 -0.17 7.72
CA VAL A 21 5.99 0.06 6.59
C VAL A 21 5.26 -0.14 5.26
N ALA A 22 4.49 -1.22 5.12
CA ALA A 22 3.69 -1.46 3.93
C ALA A 22 2.65 -0.34 3.72
N GLY A 23 1.91 0.03 4.76
CA GLY A 23 0.91 1.10 4.68
C GLY A 23 1.50 2.46 4.30
N ALA A 24 2.65 2.82 4.86
CA ALA A 24 3.38 4.04 4.52
C ALA A 24 3.86 4.04 3.06
N LEU A 25 4.32 2.90 2.53
CA LEU A 25 4.69 2.77 1.11
C LEU A 25 3.49 3.00 0.19
N PHE A 26 2.34 2.39 0.49
CA PHE A 26 1.12 2.57 -0.30
C PHE A 26 0.64 4.02 -0.28
N LEU A 27 0.65 4.65 0.89
CA LEU A 27 0.32 6.06 1.03
C LEU A 27 1.30 6.94 0.23
N GLY A 28 2.59 6.62 0.30
CA GLY A 28 3.63 7.30 -0.48
C GLY A 28 3.41 7.16 -1.99
N ILE A 29 3.05 5.97 -2.48
CA ILE A 29 2.73 5.74 -3.89
C ILE A 29 1.55 6.62 -4.33
N ALA A 30 0.49 6.70 -3.53
CA ALA A 30 -0.69 7.52 -3.81
C ALA A 30 -0.36 9.00 -4.03
N PHE A 31 0.64 9.54 -3.31
CA PHE A 31 0.99 10.96 -3.36
C PHE A 31 2.17 11.28 -4.29
N PHE A 32 3.19 10.42 -4.35
CA PHE A 32 4.48 10.76 -4.98
C PHE A 32 4.68 10.17 -6.37
N PHE A 33 4.00 9.07 -6.72
CA PHE A 33 4.25 8.35 -7.97
C PHE A 33 3.35 8.80 -9.13
N LYS A 34 3.17 10.12 -9.31
CA LYS A 34 2.54 10.69 -10.51
C LYS A 34 3.59 11.04 -11.56
N ASN A 35 3.40 10.53 -12.78
CA ASN A 35 4.28 10.84 -13.91
C ASN A 35 3.97 12.22 -14.51
N ASN A 36 4.99 12.93 -15.01
CA ASN A 36 4.82 14.24 -15.67
C ASN A 36 3.77 14.22 -16.79
N LYS A 37 3.68 13.13 -17.57
CA LYS A 37 2.65 12.96 -18.60
C LYS A 37 1.22 12.92 -18.01
N GLN A 38 1.04 12.26 -16.87
CA GLN A 38 -0.25 12.21 -16.16
C GLN A 38 -0.60 13.58 -15.58
N ILE A 39 0.38 14.29 -15.04
CA ILE A 39 0.17 15.66 -14.52
C ILE A 39 -0.28 16.60 -15.66
N ILE A 40 0.35 16.50 -16.82
CA ILE A 40 -0.03 17.30 -18.00
C ILE A 40 -1.45 16.92 -18.47
N SER A 41 -1.77 15.62 -18.57
CA SER A 41 -3.11 15.20 -18.99
C SER A 41 -4.20 15.56 -17.97
N GLU A 42 -3.90 15.56 -16.66
CA GLU A 42 -4.78 16.01 -15.58
C GLU A 42 -4.99 17.53 -15.57
N SER A 43 -4.01 18.31 -16.01
CA SER A 43 -4.08 19.78 -16.08
C SER A 43 -4.96 20.32 -17.21
N GLY A 44 -5.27 19.49 -18.22
CA GLY A 44 -6.16 19.85 -19.31
C GLY A 44 -7.64 19.91 -18.89
N THR A 45 -8.43 20.75 -19.55
CA THR A 45 -9.89 20.77 -19.40
C THR A 45 -10.54 20.48 -20.76
N TYR A 46 -11.19 19.33 -20.91
CA TYR A 46 -11.91 18.98 -22.13
C TYR A 46 -13.41 19.15 -21.89
N TRP A 47 -14.02 20.19 -22.47
CA TRP A 47 -15.47 20.39 -22.39
C TRP A 47 -16.01 20.40 -20.94
N ASN A 48 -15.38 21.17 -20.05
CA ASN A 48 -15.70 21.26 -18.61
C ASN A 48 -15.55 19.95 -17.80
N SER A 49 -14.89 18.92 -18.34
CA SER A 49 -14.56 17.70 -17.61
C SER A 49 -13.16 17.21 -17.97
N ASN A 50 -12.57 16.40 -17.11
CA ASN A 50 -11.36 15.67 -17.44
C ASN A 50 -11.49 14.22 -16.96
N PRO A 51 -11.83 13.28 -17.86
CA PRO A 51 -12.00 11.87 -17.49
C PRO A 51 -10.68 11.25 -16.96
N HIS A 52 -9.52 11.75 -17.39
CA HIS A 52 -8.22 11.29 -16.89
C HIS A 52 -7.99 11.72 -15.44
N LEU A 53 -8.42 12.95 -15.08
CA LEU A 53 -8.38 13.43 -13.70
C LEU A 53 -9.27 12.60 -12.78
N MET A 54 -10.48 12.25 -13.23
CA MET A 54 -11.38 11.42 -12.41
C MET A 54 -10.79 10.03 -12.14
N LYS A 55 -10.25 9.35 -13.17
CA LYS A 55 -9.60 8.04 -13.01
C LYS A 55 -8.40 8.13 -12.04
N SER A 56 -7.59 9.16 -12.15
CA SER A 56 -6.42 9.39 -11.29
C SER A 56 -6.81 9.64 -9.83
N ILE A 57 -7.83 10.45 -9.58
CA ILE A 57 -8.34 10.70 -8.23
C ILE A 57 -8.88 9.40 -7.60
N ILE A 58 -9.62 8.61 -8.37
CA ILE A 58 -10.17 7.33 -7.89
C ILE A 58 -9.03 6.39 -7.49
N LEU A 59 -8.02 6.19 -8.34
CA LEU A 59 -6.86 5.34 -8.04
C LEU A 59 -6.10 5.83 -6.80
N SER A 60 -5.77 7.13 -6.76
CA SER A 60 -5.06 7.73 -5.62
C SER A 60 -5.86 7.59 -4.31
N LYS A 61 -7.19 7.68 -4.37
CA LYS A 61 -8.07 7.47 -3.22
C LYS A 61 -8.07 6.02 -2.76
N PHE A 62 -8.08 5.05 -3.69
CA PHE A 62 -7.98 3.64 -3.33
C PHE A 62 -6.63 3.34 -2.65
N ASP A 63 -5.51 3.78 -3.24
CA ASP A 63 -4.17 3.61 -2.65
C ASP A 63 -4.08 4.25 -1.26
N GLY A 64 -4.63 5.46 -1.12
CA GLY A 64 -4.71 6.16 0.16
C GLY A 64 -5.52 5.42 1.22
N ILE A 65 -6.67 4.86 0.84
CA ILE A 65 -7.52 4.05 1.75
C ILE A 65 -6.76 2.80 2.19
N PHE A 66 -6.19 2.04 1.26
CA PHE A 66 -5.45 0.82 1.59
C PHE A 66 -4.24 1.10 2.48
N GLY A 67 -3.44 2.12 2.16
CA GLY A 67 -2.31 2.55 2.99
C GLY A 67 -2.73 2.95 4.40
N THR A 68 -3.83 3.71 4.51
CA THR A 68 -4.37 4.12 5.81
C THR A 68 -4.88 2.93 6.64
N VAL A 69 -5.59 1.98 6.02
CA VAL A 69 -6.08 0.78 6.69
C VAL A 69 -4.92 -0.09 7.18
N LEU A 70 -3.87 -0.27 6.37
CA LEU A 70 -2.68 -1.01 6.77
C LEU A 70 -1.97 -0.37 7.96
N LEU A 71 -1.77 0.95 7.95
CA LEU A 71 -1.20 1.69 9.09
C LEU A 71 -2.05 1.53 10.34
N PHE A 72 -3.37 1.67 10.20
CA PHE A 72 -4.27 1.54 11.35
C PHE A 72 -4.20 0.14 11.97
N LEU A 73 -4.18 -0.92 11.14
CA LEU A 73 -3.99 -2.29 11.60
C LEU A 73 -2.60 -2.52 12.20
N GLY A 74 -1.55 -1.94 11.62
CA GLY A 74 -0.18 -2.01 12.13
C GLY A 74 -0.07 -1.46 13.56
N PHE A 75 -0.63 -0.27 13.80
CA PHE A 75 -0.72 0.29 15.15
C PHE A 75 -1.52 -0.58 16.12
N ILE A 76 -2.64 -1.17 15.70
CA ILE A 76 -3.41 -2.11 16.54
C ILE A 76 -2.55 -3.32 16.93
N PHE A 77 -1.84 -3.92 15.99
CA PHE A 77 -0.97 -5.06 16.26
C PHE A 77 0.19 -4.70 17.18
N GLN A 78 0.79 -3.51 17.04
CA GLN A 78 1.80 -3.03 17.97
C GLN A 78 1.27 -2.90 19.40
N ILE A 79 0.05 -2.38 19.57
CA ILE A 79 -0.60 -2.30 20.88
C ILE A 79 -0.86 -3.70 21.45
N LEU A 80 -1.36 -4.65 20.64
CA LEU A 80 -1.60 -6.02 21.08
C LEU A 80 -0.31 -6.74 21.51
N GLY A 81 0.80 -6.54 20.78
CA GLY A 81 2.11 -7.06 21.17
C GLY A 81 2.60 -6.47 22.50
N LYS A 82 2.38 -5.17 22.73
CA LYS A 82 2.69 -4.53 24.02
C LYS A 82 1.85 -5.05 25.18
N LEU A 83 0.62 -5.47 24.93
CA LEU A 83 -0.25 -6.12 25.92
C LEU A 83 0.12 -7.60 26.16
N MET A 84 1.24 -8.06 25.60
CA MET A 84 1.75 -9.44 25.69
C MET A 84 0.79 -10.49 25.13
N TYR A 85 -0.11 -10.10 24.22
CA TYR A 85 -0.89 -11.08 23.47
C TYR A 85 0.03 -11.78 22.48
N GLN A 86 0.18 -13.10 22.58
CA GLN A 86 1.02 -13.89 21.68
C GLN A 86 0.23 -15.09 21.17
N ASN A 87 0.09 -15.16 19.85
CA ASN A 87 -0.52 -16.28 19.15
C ASN A 87 0.25 -16.47 17.84
N SER A 88 1.17 -17.43 17.84
CA SER A 88 2.10 -17.66 16.74
C SER A 88 1.39 -18.00 15.42
N ASP A 89 0.32 -18.79 15.47
CA ASP A 89 -0.44 -19.19 14.28
C ASP A 89 -1.12 -17.98 13.62
N LEU A 90 -1.71 -17.10 14.43
CA LEU A 90 -2.33 -15.87 13.95
C LEU A 90 -1.28 -14.92 13.35
N ILE A 91 -0.12 -14.77 13.99
CA ILE A 91 0.97 -13.92 13.47
C ILE A 91 1.49 -14.46 12.13
N GLN A 92 1.69 -15.77 12.01
CA GLN A 92 2.11 -16.38 10.76
C GLN A 92 1.06 -16.18 9.65
N PHE A 93 -0.23 -16.32 9.97
CA PHE A 93 -1.31 -16.02 9.04
C PHE A 93 -1.28 -14.55 8.59
N LEU A 94 -1.07 -13.60 9.51
CA LEU A 94 -0.96 -12.18 9.18
C LEU A 94 0.23 -11.88 8.27
N TYR A 95 1.37 -12.55 8.44
CA TYR A 95 2.50 -12.42 7.53
C TYR A 95 2.19 -12.92 6.12
N LEU A 96 1.55 -14.08 6.00
CA LEU A 96 1.14 -14.61 4.70
C LEU A 96 0.12 -13.69 4.05
N PHE A 97 -0.87 -13.22 4.82
CA PHE A 97 -1.85 -12.24 4.35
C PHE A 97 -1.18 -10.98 3.81
N LEU A 98 -0.26 -10.37 4.56
CA LEU A 98 0.45 -9.18 4.12
C LEU A 98 1.28 -9.45 2.86
N PHE A 99 1.97 -10.59 2.81
CA PHE A 99 2.76 -10.98 1.64
C PHE A 99 1.90 -11.12 0.38
N PHE A 100 0.81 -11.90 0.43
CA PHE A 100 -0.09 -12.06 -0.70
C PHE A 100 -0.76 -10.74 -1.10
N PHE A 101 -1.18 -9.94 -0.12
CA PHE A 101 -1.76 -8.63 -0.37
C PHE A 101 -0.81 -7.70 -1.14
N VAL A 102 0.47 -7.65 -0.74
CA VAL A 102 1.49 -6.85 -1.43
C VAL A 102 1.76 -7.37 -2.84
N ILE A 103 1.82 -8.70 -3.03
CA ILE A 103 2.02 -9.30 -4.36
C ILE A 103 0.84 -9.00 -5.28
N ASP A 104 -0.39 -9.21 -4.82
CA ASP A 104 -1.61 -8.94 -5.59
C ASP A 104 -1.67 -7.46 -5.99
N TYR A 105 -1.34 -6.56 -5.05
CA TYR A 105 -1.24 -5.13 -5.34
C TYR A 105 -0.21 -4.85 -6.44
N ILE A 106 1.02 -5.35 -6.32
CA ILE A 106 2.08 -5.13 -7.32
C ILE A 106 1.64 -5.66 -8.70
N CYS A 107 0.98 -6.83 -8.75
CA CYS A 107 0.45 -7.40 -9.98
C CYS A 107 -0.59 -6.48 -10.63
N ILE A 108 -1.56 -5.99 -9.85
CA ILE A 108 -2.61 -5.07 -10.32
C ILE A 108 -1.99 -3.74 -10.79
N THR A 109 -1.08 -3.16 -10.01
CA THR A 109 -0.40 -1.91 -10.40
C THR A 109 0.40 -2.09 -11.69
N ARG A 110 1.07 -3.24 -11.87
CA ARG A 110 1.79 -3.56 -13.11
C ARG A 110 0.87 -3.69 -14.32
N GLU A 111 -0.28 -4.33 -14.17
CA GLU A 111 -1.29 -4.45 -15.22
C GLU A 111 -1.86 -3.08 -15.61
N LEU A 112 -2.13 -2.22 -14.62
CA LEU A 112 -2.58 -0.85 -14.85
C LEU A 112 -1.50 0.01 -15.54
N LEU A 113 -0.22 -0.17 -15.17
CA LEU A 113 0.90 0.53 -15.79
C LEU A 113 1.15 0.07 -17.23
N SER A 114 1.07 -1.24 -17.50
CA SER A 114 1.30 -1.79 -18.85
C SER A 114 0.19 -1.40 -19.82
N GLY A 115 -1.07 -1.37 -19.37
CA GLY A 115 -2.20 -0.89 -20.16
C GLY A 115 -2.06 0.57 -20.58
N ASN A 116 -1.68 1.45 -19.66
CA ASN A 116 -1.43 2.87 -19.96
C ASN A 116 -0.21 3.09 -20.87
N LEU A 117 0.83 2.24 -20.78
CA LEU A 117 2.00 2.32 -21.65
C LEU A 117 1.63 2.02 -23.11
N PHE A 118 0.82 0.98 -23.33
CA PHE A 118 0.37 0.55 -24.66
C PHE A 118 -0.50 1.61 -25.36
N GLU A 119 -1.38 2.29 -24.62
CA GLU A 119 -2.14 3.42 -25.16
C GLU A 119 -1.21 4.60 -25.52
N SER A 120 -0.22 4.92 -24.67
CA SER A 120 0.71 6.02 -24.96
C SER A 120 1.63 5.78 -26.17
N LEU A 121 1.88 4.52 -26.54
CA LEU A 121 2.65 4.15 -27.73
C LEU A 121 1.79 4.12 -29.00
N ARG A 122 0.46 4.05 -28.87
CA ARG A 122 -0.48 4.09 -29.99
C ARG A 122 -0.78 5.52 -30.46
N ASP A 123 -0.70 6.48 -29.55
CA ASP A 123 -1.00 7.90 -29.79
C ASP A 123 0.23 8.72 -30.26
N ASN A 124 1.38 8.08 -30.47
CA ASN A 124 2.58 8.66 -31.11
C ASN A 124 2.82 8.04 -32.48
#